data_AF-A0A7W1TMU8-F1
#
_entry.id   AF-A0A7W1TMU8-F1
#
_cell.length_a   1.000
_cell.length_b   1.000
_cell.length_c   1.000
_cell.angle_alpha   90.00
_cell.angle_beta   90.00
_cell.angle_gamma   90.00
#
_symmetry.space_group_name_H-M   'P 1'
#
loop_
_entity.id
_entity.type
_entity.pdbx_description
1 polymer ?
#
loop_
_entity_poly.entity_id
_entity_poly.type
_entity_poly.pdbx_seq_one_letter_code
_entity_poly.pdbx_strand_id
1 'polypeptide(L)'
;MDGGDSSYGTIAPTYATLALTEKKIRGRKRHLLVDTEGNLLKVVVHRANMADRDGAAFVLEDVDDEFPRLEKIWADQGYTGELADDISDQYQITLEVVGNPANQKGFVVVPRRWVVERTCAWLGKYRRLSKDYERRVE
;
A
#
# COMPACT_ATOMS: atom_id res chain seq x y z
N MET A 1 32.75 36.59 6.82
CA MET A 1 32.67 35.49 5.83
C MET A 1 31.81 34.45 6.50
N ASP A 2 30.52 34.50 6.20
CA ASP A 2 29.50 33.70 6.87
C ASP A 2 29.64 32.24 6.44
N GLY A 3 29.95 31.37 7.41
CA GLY A 3 29.84 29.94 7.26
C GLY A 3 28.37 29.56 7.21
N GLY A 4 27.85 29.38 5.99
CA GLY A 4 26.51 28.85 5.78
C GLY A 4 26.46 27.39 6.23
N ASP A 5 25.73 27.13 7.31
CA ASP A 5 25.29 25.80 7.72
C ASP A 5 24.55 25.12 6.57
N SER A 6 25.14 24.04 6.04
CA SER A 6 24.47 23.09 5.15
C SER A 6 23.57 22.18 5.99
N SER A 7 22.38 22.69 6.35
CA SER A 7 21.36 21.97 7.14
C SER A 7 20.25 21.34 6.29
N TYR A 8 20.42 21.27 4.96
CA TYR A 8 19.49 20.58 4.07
C TYR A 8 20.07 19.23 3.65
N GLY A 9 19.69 18.16 4.35
CA GLY A 9 20.08 16.83 3.91
C GLY A 9 19.64 15.63 4.73
N THR A 10 18.95 15.78 5.87
CA THR A 10 18.32 14.62 6.51
C THR A 10 17.00 14.34 5.78
N ILE A 11 17.08 13.59 4.68
CA ILE A 11 15.93 13.28 3.85
C ILE A 11 15.05 12.26 4.60
N ALA A 12 13.99 12.74 5.27
CA ALA A 12 13.14 11.98 6.19
C ALA A 12 12.65 10.64 5.61
N PRO A 13 12.53 9.57 6.41
CA PRO A 13 12.06 8.29 5.90
C PRO A 13 10.69 8.38 5.23
N THR A 14 10.53 7.64 4.14
CA THR A 14 9.27 7.53 3.41
C THR A 14 8.44 6.44 4.08
N TYR A 15 7.14 6.69 4.24
CA TYR A 15 6.21 5.71 4.79
C TYR A 15 5.11 5.43 3.77
N ALA A 16 4.64 4.19 3.71
CA ALA A 16 3.65 3.77 2.74
C ALA A 16 2.50 2.95 3.36
N THR A 17 1.39 2.86 2.64
CA THR A 17 0.23 2.04 2.98
C THR A 17 0.00 1.03 1.86
N LEU A 18 -0.08 -0.25 2.21
CA LEU A 18 -0.43 -1.35 1.32
C LEU A 18 -1.87 -1.76 1.59
N ALA A 19 -2.70 -1.81 0.55
CA ALA A 19 -4.05 -2.37 0.70
C ALA A 19 -4.52 -3.10 -0.56
N LEU A 20 -5.44 -4.03 -0.34
CA LEU A 20 -6.19 -4.70 -1.41
C LEU A 20 -7.40 -3.83 -1.77
N THR A 21 -7.56 -3.51 -3.05
CA THR A 21 -8.82 -2.93 -3.56
C THR A 21 -9.57 -3.94 -4.42
N GLU A 22 -10.68 -4.42 -3.86
CA GLU A 22 -11.66 -5.23 -4.57
C GLU A 22 -12.88 -4.37 -4.91
N LYS A 23 -13.17 -4.24 -6.20
CA LYS A 23 -14.49 -3.82 -6.68
C LYS A 23 -15.25 -5.11 -6.98
N LYS A 24 -16.55 -5.19 -6.72
CA LYS A 24 -17.45 -6.30 -7.14
C LYS A 24 -17.57 -6.43 -8.67
N ILE A 25 -16.44 -6.52 -9.37
CA ILE A 25 -16.26 -6.63 -10.80
C ILE A 25 -15.56 -7.97 -11.00
N ARG A 26 -16.07 -8.80 -11.91
CA ARG A 26 -15.57 -10.17 -12.08
C ARG A 26 -14.08 -10.18 -12.44
N GLY A 27 -13.29 -10.95 -11.69
CA GLY A 27 -12.07 -11.60 -12.18
C GLY A 27 -10.72 -10.99 -11.80
N ARG A 28 -10.64 -9.80 -11.18
CA ARG A 28 -9.35 -9.15 -10.88
C ARG A 28 -9.32 -8.45 -9.52
N LYS A 29 -8.18 -8.58 -8.85
CA LYS A 29 -7.82 -7.92 -7.61
C LYS A 29 -6.66 -6.96 -7.87
N ARG A 30 -6.58 -5.84 -7.14
CA ARG A 30 -5.47 -4.89 -7.24
C ARG A 30 -4.87 -4.67 -5.87
N HIS A 31 -3.55 -4.71 -5.78
CA HIS A 31 -2.80 -4.27 -4.61
C HIS A 31 -2.13 -2.94 -4.93
N LEU A 32 -2.26 -1.99 -4.02
CA LEU A 32 -1.69 -0.65 -4.17
C LEU A 32 -0.77 -0.36 -2.99
N LEU A 33 0.42 0.11 -3.30
CA LEU A 33 1.33 0.78 -2.38
C LEU A 33 1.23 2.28 -2.63
N VAL A 34 0.82 3.04 -1.61
CA VAL A 34 0.73 4.51 -1.66
C VAL A 34 1.57 5.13 -0.57
N ASP A 35 2.10 6.32 -0.78
CA ASP A 35 2.76 7.06 0.29
C ASP A 35 1.76 7.60 1.34
N THR A 36 2.27 8.31 2.33
CA THR A 36 1.47 8.95 3.39
C THR A 36 0.43 9.96 2.90
N GLU A 37 0.65 10.57 1.75
CA GLU A 37 -0.18 11.61 1.16
C GLU A 37 -1.19 11.04 0.15
N GLY A 38 -1.02 9.77 -0.25
CA GLY A 38 -1.85 9.07 -1.21
C GLY A 38 -1.30 9.06 -2.62
N ASN A 39 -0.03 9.40 -2.83
CA ASN A 39 0.65 9.23 -4.12
C ASN A 39 0.91 7.75 -4.36
N LEU A 40 0.62 7.27 -5.57
CA LEU A 40 0.88 5.88 -5.94
C LEU A 40 2.39 5.64 -6.07
N LEU A 41 2.89 4.64 -5.34
CA LEU A 41 4.27 4.15 -5.46
C LEU A 41 4.32 2.93 -6.38
N LYS A 42 3.49 1.91 -6.10
CA LYS A 42 3.46 0.65 -6.86
C LYS A 42 2.05 0.09 -6.93
N VAL A 43 1.70 -0.55 -8.05
CA VAL A 43 0.37 -1.16 -8.27
C VAL A 43 0.53 -2.50 -8.97
N VAL A 44 -0.04 -3.55 -8.40
CA VAL A 44 -0.06 -4.89 -8.99
C VAL A 44 -1.49 -5.36 -9.18
N VAL A 45 -1.81 -5.87 -10.38
CA VAL A 45 -3.14 -6.38 -10.74
C VAL A 45 -3.04 -7.85 -11.10
N HIS A 46 -3.87 -8.66 -10.48
CA HIS A 46 -3.79 -10.12 -10.53
C HIS A 46 -5.21 -10.70 -10.59
N ARG A 47 -5.33 -11.96 -10.99
CA ARG A 47 -6.62 -12.64 -11.11
C ARG A 47 -7.23 -12.84 -9.73
N ALA A 48 -8.56 -12.77 -9.63
CA ALA A 48 -9.26 -12.85 -8.34
C ALA A 48 -9.10 -14.20 -7.59
N ASN A 49 -8.59 -15.24 -8.25
CA ASN A 49 -8.32 -16.55 -7.66
C ASN A 49 -6.98 -16.62 -6.89
N MET A 50 -6.17 -15.57 -6.93
CA MET A 50 -4.91 -15.51 -6.19
C MET A 50 -5.18 -15.01 -4.76
N ALA A 51 -4.46 -15.59 -3.80
CA ALA A 51 -4.53 -15.19 -2.40
C ALA A 51 -3.89 -13.81 -2.21
N ASP A 52 -4.43 -13.04 -1.27
CA ASP A 52 -4.00 -11.64 -1.06
C ASP A 52 -2.54 -11.57 -0.60
N ARG A 53 -2.05 -12.60 0.08
CA ARG A 53 -0.64 -12.75 0.49
C ARG A 53 0.30 -12.83 -0.71
N ASP A 54 -0.07 -13.63 -1.72
CA ASP A 54 0.80 -13.88 -2.87
C ASP A 54 0.88 -12.61 -3.72
N GLY A 55 -0.27 -11.91 -3.85
CA GLY A 55 -0.33 -10.62 -4.49
C GLY A 55 0.40 -9.50 -3.73
N ALA A 56 0.48 -9.57 -2.40
CA ALA A 56 1.28 -8.68 -1.58
C ALA A 56 2.78 -8.82 -1.87
N ALA A 57 3.27 -10.06 -1.95
CA ALA A 57 4.67 -10.34 -2.24
C ALA A 57 5.10 -9.70 -3.57
N PHE A 58 4.25 -9.77 -4.61
CA PHE A 58 4.54 -9.09 -5.89
C PHE A 58 4.57 -7.56 -5.81
N VAL A 59 3.85 -6.94 -4.87
CA VAL A 59 3.96 -5.48 -4.67
C VAL A 59 5.27 -5.12 -4.00
N LEU A 60 5.82 -6.02 -3.19
CA LEU A 60 6.98 -5.77 -2.35
C LEU A 60 8.28 -6.30 -2.95
N GLU A 61 8.20 -7.08 -4.02
CA GLU A 61 9.34 -7.44 -4.87
C GLU A 61 10.13 -6.16 -5.24
N ASP A 62 11.44 -6.18 -5.02
CA ASP A 62 12.39 -5.09 -5.30
C ASP A 62 12.03 -3.72 -4.67
N VAL A 63 11.20 -3.70 -3.61
CA VAL A 63 10.72 -2.45 -3.03
C VAL A 63 11.81 -1.64 -2.32
N ASP A 64 12.83 -2.31 -1.81
CA ASP A 64 14.03 -1.72 -1.20
C ASP A 64 14.95 -1.06 -2.25
N ASP A 65 15.08 -1.68 -3.42
CA ASP A 65 15.80 -1.12 -4.56
C ASP A 65 15.05 0.07 -5.19
N GLU A 66 13.72 -0.06 -5.37
CA GLU A 66 12.88 0.98 -5.96
C GLU A 66 12.67 2.17 -5.00
N PHE A 67 12.53 1.89 -3.70
CA PHE A 67 12.23 2.87 -2.66
C PHE A 67 13.19 2.71 -1.46
N PRO A 68 14.48 3.03 -1.60
CA PRO A 68 15.51 2.80 -0.57
C PRO A 68 15.34 3.61 0.72
N ARG A 69 14.33 4.49 0.76
CA ARG A 69 13.98 5.31 1.93
C ARG A 69 12.71 4.83 2.63
N LEU A 70 12.09 3.75 2.14
CA LEU A 70 10.90 3.17 2.72
C LEU A 70 11.29 2.38 3.97
N GLU A 71 10.86 2.84 5.14
CA GLU A 71 11.18 2.16 6.41
C GLU A 71 9.99 1.39 6.99
N LYS A 72 8.77 1.83 6.65
CA LYS A 72 7.55 1.30 7.26
C LYS A 72 6.39 1.29 6.29
N ILE A 73 5.68 0.17 6.30
CA ILE A 73 4.46 -0.06 5.54
C ILE A 73 3.32 -0.38 6.50
N TRP A 74 2.20 0.33 6.39
CA TRP A 74 0.96 -0.04 7.05
C TRP A 74 0.13 -0.95 6.15
N ALA A 75 -0.33 -2.07 6.68
CA ALA A 75 -1.19 -3.01 5.96
C ALA A 75 -2.48 -3.31 6.72
N ASP A 76 -3.51 -3.79 6.03
CA ASP A 76 -4.74 -4.25 6.66
C ASP A 76 -4.59 -5.66 7.28
N GLN A 77 -5.59 -6.08 8.07
CA GLN A 77 -5.58 -7.40 8.73
C GLN A 77 -5.50 -8.60 7.78
N GLY A 78 -5.78 -8.42 6.48
CA GLY A 78 -5.63 -9.47 5.47
C GLY A 78 -4.18 -9.82 5.16
N TYR A 79 -3.22 -8.97 5.57
CA TYR A 79 -1.78 -9.17 5.39
C TYR A 79 -1.08 -9.67 6.66
N THR A 80 -1.83 -10.17 7.66
CA THR A 80 -1.24 -10.76 8.87
C THR A 80 -0.58 -12.10 8.57
N GLY A 81 0.44 -12.47 9.35
CA GLY A 81 1.08 -13.80 9.33
C GLY A 81 2.51 -13.75 8.80
N GLU A 82 2.97 -14.88 8.25
CA GLU A 82 4.36 -15.11 7.77
C GLU A 82 4.87 -13.99 6.84
N LEU A 83 3.99 -13.42 6.02
CA LEU A 83 4.32 -12.30 5.14
C LEU A 83 4.94 -11.10 5.89
N ALA A 84 4.41 -10.75 7.07
CA ALA A 84 4.92 -9.62 7.84
C ALA A 84 6.35 -9.85 8.33
N ASP A 85 6.62 -11.08 8.74
CA ASP A 85 7.94 -11.51 9.22
C ASP A 85 8.92 -11.59 8.04
N ASP A 86 8.50 -12.20 6.93
CA ASP A 86 9.30 -12.33 5.69
C ASP A 86 9.73 -10.96 5.15
N ILE A 87 8.85 -9.95 5.17
CA ILE A 87 9.16 -8.59 4.69
C ILE A 87 10.19 -7.91 5.59
N SER A 88 10.03 -8.07 6.90
CA SER A 88 10.96 -7.50 7.88
C SER A 88 12.36 -8.11 7.71
N ASP A 89 12.42 -9.43 7.50
CA ASP A 89 13.69 -10.15 7.35
C ASP A 89 14.35 -9.89 6.00
N GLN A 90 13.57 -9.83 4.91
CA GLN A 90 14.10 -9.70 3.55
C GLN A 90 14.49 -8.25 3.20
N TYR A 91 13.64 -7.28 3.53
CA TYR A 91 13.78 -5.90 3.03
C TYR A 91 14.15 -4.90 4.13
N GLN A 92 14.26 -5.34 5.39
CA GLN A 92 14.48 -4.46 6.56
C GLN A 92 13.38 -3.39 6.74
N ILE A 93 12.18 -3.66 6.23
CA ILE A 93 11.02 -2.78 6.30
C ILE A 93 10.08 -3.26 7.40
N THR A 94 9.63 -2.35 8.26
CA THR A 94 8.64 -2.68 9.28
C THR A 94 7.24 -2.76 8.66
N LEU A 95 6.63 -3.95 8.62
CA LEU A 95 5.22 -4.10 8.29
C LEU A 95 4.35 -3.96 9.55
N GLU A 96 3.56 -2.89 9.62
CA GLU A 96 2.62 -2.65 10.71
C GLU A 96 1.19 -2.98 10.26
N VAL A 97 0.67 -4.13 10.71
CA VAL A 97 -0.70 -4.54 10.41
C VAL A 97 -1.67 -3.76 11.29
N VAL A 98 -2.40 -2.81 10.69
CA VAL A 98 -3.32 -1.94 11.41
C VAL A 98 -4.72 -2.56 11.45
N GLY A 99 -5.05 -3.10 12.62
CA GLY A 99 -6.33 -3.74 12.90
C GLY A 99 -7.30 -2.90 13.72
N ASN A 100 -8.56 -3.33 13.76
CA ASN A 100 -9.49 -2.80 14.75
C ASN A 100 -9.02 -3.20 16.16
N PRO A 101 -9.06 -2.29 17.15
CA PRO A 101 -8.78 -2.66 18.54
C PRO A 101 -9.72 -3.77 19.00
N ALA A 102 -9.17 -4.82 19.62
CA ALA A 102 -9.96 -5.91 20.17
C ALA A 102 -10.97 -5.34 21.19
N ASN A 103 -12.23 -5.80 21.12
CA ASN A 103 -13.37 -5.40 21.97
C ASN A 103 -13.97 -3.99 21.75
N GLN A 104 -13.69 -3.28 20.66
CA GLN A 104 -14.34 -1.99 20.44
C GLN A 104 -15.76 -2.14 19.84
N LYS A 105 -16.75 -1.53 20.49
CA LYS A 105 -18.10 -1.34 19.93
C LYS A 105 -18.19 0.01 19.21
N GLY A 106 -18.52 -0.01 17.92
CA GLY A 106 -18.71 1.19 17.11
C GLY A 106 -17.62 1.42 16.06
N PHE A 107 -17.71 2.55 15.35
CA PHE A 107 -16.75 2.93 14.31
C PHE A 107 -15.52 3.61 14.94
N VAL A 108 -14.32 3.10 14.66
CA VAL A 108 -13.05 3.71 15.03
C VAL A 108 -12.29 4.06 13.78
N VAL A 109 -11.75 5.27 13.74
CA VAL A 109 -10.84 5.69 12.67
C VAL A 109 -9.52 4.96 12.87
N VAL A 110 -9.27 3.97 12.03
CA VAL A 110 -7.97 3.31 11.93
C VAL A 110 -6.99 4.27 11.23
N PRO A 111 -5.86 4.64 11.85
CA PRO A 111 -4.90 5.55 11.23
C PRO A 111 -4.43 5.03 9.86
N ARG A 112 -4.23 5.94 8.90
CA ARG A 112 -3.65 5.70 7.56
C ARG A 112 -4.44 4.82 6.58
N ARG A 113 -5.34 3.95 7.04
CA ARG A 113 -6.14 3.05 6.17
C ARG A 113 -6.99 3.78 5.12
N TRP A 114 -7.51 4.97 5.46
CA TRP A 114 -8.32 5.79 4.56
C TRP A 114 -7.53 6.40 3.38
N VAL A 115 -6.19 6.43 3.45
CA VAL A 115 -5.35 7.06 2.43
C VAL A 115 -5.52 6.33 1.10
N VAL A 116 -5.44 4.99 1.09
CA VAL A 116 -5.61 4.18 -0.12
C VAL A 116 -7.02 4.31 -0.70
N GLU A 117 -8.04 4.26 0.16
CA GLU A 117 -9.44 4.39 -0.26
C GLU A 117 -9.70 5.75 -0.90
N ARG A 118 -9.16 6.82 -0.31
CA ARG A 118 -9.20 8.17 -0.86
C ARG A 118 -8.47 8.26 -2.20
N THR A 119 -7.27 7.70 -2.31
CA THR A 119 -6.53 7.67 -3.58
C THR A 119 -7.35 6.95 -4.65
N CYS A 120 -7.92 5.78 -4.33
CA CYS A 120 -8.84 5.08 -5.22
C CYS A 120 -10.07 5.93 -5.61
N ALA A 121 -10.64 6.67 -4.66
CA ALA A 121 -11.78 7.54 -4.90
C ALA A 121 -11.42 8.71 -5.84
N TRP A 122 -10.24 9.30 -5.69
CA TRP A 122 -9.71 10.35 -6.56
C TRP A 122 -9.43 9.82 -7.97
N LEU A 123 -8.72 8.70 -8.08
CA LEU A 123 -8.45 8.05 -9.36
C LEU A 123 -9.75 7.68 -10.07
N GLY A 124 -10.74 7.20 -9.33
CA GLY A 124 -12.07 6.89 -9.83
C GLY A 124 -12.88 8.10 -10.33
N LYS A 125 -12.46 9.35 -10.10
CA LYS A 125 -13.07 10.54 -10.70
C LYS A 125 -12.52 10.85 -12.10
N TYR A 126 -11.33 10.36 -12.44
CA TYR A 126 -10.75 10.55 -13.77
C TYR A 126 -11.35 9.53 -14.75
N ARG A 127 -11.99 10.01 -15.82
CA ARG A 127 -12.72 9.16 -16.80
C ARG A 127 -11.91 7.98 -17.35
N ARG A 128 -10.59 8.14 -17.51
CA ARG A 128 -9.70 7.09 -18.05
C ARG A 128 -9.39 5.99 -17.03
N LEU A 129 -9.52 6.30 -15.74
CA LEU A 129 -9.27 5.38 -14.62
C LEU A 129 -10.59 4.93 -13.96
N SER A 130 -11.70 5.60 -14.26
CA SER A 130 -13.01 5.30 -13.70
C SER A 130 -13.65 4.14 -14.45
N LYS A 131 -13.56 2.97 -13.82
CA LYS A 131 -14.13 1.69 -14.28
C LYS A 131 -13.42 1.16 -15.51
N ASP A 132 -12.89 -0.04 -15.34
CA ASP A 132 -12.49 -0.85 -16.47
C ASP A 132 -13.76 -1.30 -17.22
N TYR A 133 -13.88 -0.88 -18.48
CA TYR A 133 -15.01 -1.20 -19.35
C TYR A 133 -14.77 -2.47 -20.18
N GLU A 134 -13.58 -3.08 -20.06
CA GLU A 134 -13.21 -4.19 -20.94
C GLU A 134 -13.80 -5.52 -20.46
N ARG A 135 -14.61 -6.09 -21.36
CA ARG A 135 -15.46 -7.28 -21.18
C ARG A 135 -14.82 -8.52 -21.82
N ARG A 136 -13.49 -8.61 -21.91
CA ARG A 136 -12.78 -9.77 -22.47
C ARG A 136 -11.48 -10.04 -21.74
N VAL A 137 -11.36 -11.27 -21.26
CA VAL A 137 -10.10 -11.91 -20.88
C VAL A 137 -9.89 -12.92 -22.00
N GLU A 138 -8.95 -12.67 -22.90
CA GLU A 138 -8.30 -13.77 -23.63
C GLU A 138 -7.30 -14.46 -22.69
#